data_AF-A0A958T5L1-F1
#
_entry.id   AF-A0A958T5L1-F1
#
_cell.length_a   1.000
_cell.length_b   1.000
_cell.length_c   1.000
_cell.angle_alpha   90.00
_cell.angle_beta   90.00
_cell.angle_gamma   90.00
#
_symmetry.space_group_name_H-M   'P 1'
#
loop_
_entity.id
_entity.type
_entity.pdbx_description
1 polymer ?
#
loop_
_entity_poly.entity_id
_entity_poly.type
_entity_poly.pdbx_seq_one_letter_code
_entity_poly.pdbx_strand_id
1 'polypeptide(L)'
;GSFFAEYMVDAVSKILQYDYNGKLIREVELPGLGSVGGFGAKKEEKELYYSFTNYITPGSIYKYDIDKGTSELYQKPAIDFNPDNYESKQVFYTSKDGTKVPMIITYKKGLELNGKNPTILYGYGGFNISLTPSFSITNVVWMEQGGVYAVPNLRGGGEYGKAWHDAGTQMQKQNVFDDFIAA
;
A
#
# COMPACT_ATOMS: atom_id res chain seq x y z
N GLY A 1 -7.84 -9.00 26.43
CA GLY A 1 -8.06 -8.09 25.31
C GLY A 1 -6.81 -8.08 24.46
N SER A 2 -6.92 -7.58 23.23
CA SER A 2 -5.82 -7.56 22.28
C SER A 2 -5.53 -6.15 21.79
N PHE A 3 -4.28 -5.87 21.44
CA PHE A 3 -3.90 -4.72 20.62
C PHE A 3 -3.64 -5.21 19.19
N PHE A 4 -4.01 -4.41 18.20
CA PHE A 4 -3.62 -4.61 16.81
C PHE A 4 -2.68 -3.48 16.43
N ALA A 5 -1.43 -3.81 16.17
CA ALA A 5 -0.41 -2.87 15.75
C ALA A 5 -0.31 -2.92 14.22
N GLU A 6 -0.55 -1.79 13.59
CA GLU A 6 -0.29 -1.60 12.17
C GLU A 6 1.16 -1.14 11.96
N TYR A 7 1.90 -1.95 11.22
CA TYR A 7 3.22 -1.63 10.70
C TYR A 7 3.13 -1.40 9.20
N MET A 8 4.11 -0.68 8.69
CA MET A 8 4.33 -0.52 7.27
C MET A 8 5.65 -1.19 6.90
N VAL A 9 5.59 -2.11 5.94
CA VAL A 9 6.75 -2.82 5.39
C VAL A 9 6.78 -2.47 3.92
N ASP A 10 7.78 -1.69 3.48
CA ASP A 10 7.90 -1.27 2.08
C ASP A 10 6.57 -0.71 1.52
N ALA A 11 5.98 0.28 2.20
CA ALA A 11 4.71 0.91 1.84
C ALA A 11 3.44 0.03 1.85
N VAL A 12 3.49 -1.22 2.32
CA VAL A 12 2.30 -2.07 2.52
C VAL A 12 2.03 -2.32 4.00
N SER A 13 0.75 -2.43 4.36
CA SER A 13 0.33 -2.66 5.74
C SER A 13 0.64 -4.09 6.20
N LYS A 14 1.07 -4.23 7.45
CA LYS A 14 1.28 -5.50 8.17
C LYS A 14 0.66 -5.36 9.55
N ILE A 15 -0.25 -6.28 9.91
CA ILE A 15 -0.96 -6.22 11.19
C ILE A 15 -0.48 -7.31 12.13
N LEU A 16 -0.05 -6.90 13.32
CA LEU A 16 0.36 -7.80 14.39
C LEU A 16 -0.61 -7.70 15.56
N GLN A 17 -1.11 -8.83 16.02
CA GLN A 17 -1.98 -8.94 17.18
C GLN A 17 -1.15 -9.26 18.42
N TYR A 18 -1.31 -8.46 19.46
CA TYR A 18 -0.65 -8.61 20.76
C TYR A 18 -1.67 -8.77 21.88
N ASP A 19 -1.29 -9.42 22.97
CA ASP A 19 -2.05 -9.33 24.22
C ASP A 19 -1.76 -8.00 24.95
N TYR A 20 -2.50 -7.74 26.03
CA TYR A 20 -2.31 -6.52 26.84
C TYR A 20 -1.00 -6.46 27.63
N ASN A 21 -0.25 -7.56 27.70
CA ASN A 21 1.10 -7.58 28.27
C ASN A 21 2.18 -7.30 27.21
N GLY A 22 1.79 -7.04 25.96
CA GLY A 22 2.70 -6.81 24.84
C GLY A 22 3.28 -8.10 24.25
N LYS A 23 2.77 -9.27 24.60
CA LYS A 23 3.19 -10.54 23.99
C LYS A 23 2.54 -10.69 22.61
N LEU A 24 3.35 -10.97 21.59
CA LEU A 24 2.85 -11.26 20.25
C LEU A 24 2.00 -12.54 20.28
N ILE A 25 0.77 -12.44 19.77
CA ILE A 25 -0.14 -13.56 19.59
C ILE A 25 0.04 -14.13 18.18
N ARG A 26 -0.08 -13.29 17.15
CA ARG A 26 0.01 -13.67 15.73
C ARG A 26 0.22 -12.47 14.81
N GLU A 27 0.65 -12.76 13.59
CA GLU A 27 0.45 -11.88 12.44
C GLU A 27 -0.93 -12.17 11.83
N VAL A 28 -1.67 -11.13 11.45
CA VAL A 28 -2.97 -11.28 10.78
C VAL A 28 -2.72 -11.55 9.30
N GLU A 29 -3.26 -12.64 8.79
CA GLU A 29 -3.19 -12.95 7.35
C GLU A 29 -4.10 -11.99 6.57
N LEU A 30 -3.49 -11.16 5.73
CA LEU A 30 -4.20 -10.23 4.86
C LEU A 30 -4.46 -10.87 3.48
N PRO A 31 -5.51 -10.44 2.75
CA PRO A 31 -5.87 -11.01 1.44
C PRO A 31 -4.77 -10.86 0.36
N GLY A 32 -3.80 -9.99 0.59
CA GLY A 32 -2.65 -9.76 -0.28
C GLY A 32 -1.83 -8.57 0.20
N LEU A 33 -0.92 -8.11 -0.65
CA LEU A 33 -0.14 -6.88 -0.40
C LEU A 33 -1.02 -5.66 -0.69
N GLY A 34 -1.13 -4.74 0.27
CA GLY A 34 -2.01 -3.59 0.14
C GLY A 34 -2.06 -2.72 1.39
N SER A 35 -3.11 -1.92 1.47
CA SER A 35 -3.43 -1.09 2.62
C SER A 35 -4.60 -1.65 3.38
N VAL A 36 -4.58 -1.51 4.70
CA VAL A 36 -5.72 -1.80 5.55
C VAL A 36 -6.20 -0.56 6.28
N GLY A 37 -7.44 -0.60 6.74
CA GLY A 37 -7.98 0.35 7.71
C GLY A 37 -8.92 -0.38 8.68
N GLY A 38 -9.15 0.19 9.86
CA GLY A 38 -10.01 -0.43 10.88
C GLY A 38 -9.21 -1.08 12.00
N PHE A 39 -9.50 -2.36 12.31
CA PHE A 39 -8.93 -3.09 13.46
C PHE A 39 -9.29 -2.52 14.86
N GLY A 40 -10.21 -1.57 14.91
CA GLY A 40 -10.79 -1.07 16.16
C GLY A 40 -12.06 -1.84 16.54
N ALA A 41 -12.17 -2.23 17.80
CA ALA A 41 -13.38 -2.81 18.39
C ALA A 41 -13.48 -2.45 19.88
N LYS A 42 -14.67 -2.59 20.47
CA LYS A 42 -14.81 -2.47 21.93
C LYS A 42 -14.19 -3.68 22.61
N LYS A 43 -13.81 -3.52 23.88
CA LYS A 43 -13.04 -4.52 24.65
C LYS A 43 -13.75 -5.88 24.77
N GLU A 44 -15.08 -5.86 24.83
CA GLU A 44 -15.92 -7.05 25.00
C GLU A 44 -16.30 -7.74 23.68
N GLU A 45 -16.04 -7.09 22.53
CA GLU A 45 -16.32 -7.67 21.22
C GLU A 45 -15.35 -8.81 20.91
N LYS A 46 -15.86 -9.85 20.26
CA LYS A 46 -15.07 -11.00 19.79
C LYS A 46 -14.74 -10.90 18.30
N GLU A 47 -15.35 -9.94 17.63
CA GLU A 47 -15.25 -9.73 16.21
C GLU A 47 -14.91 -8.27 15.95
N LEU A 48 -14.13 -8.02 14.91
CA LEU A 48 -13.87 -6.68 14.39
C LEU A 48 -13.99 -6.68 12.88
N TYR A 49 -14.00 -5.48 12.31
CA TYR A 49 -14.00 -5.31 10.86
C TYR A 49 -12.77 -4.51 10.43
N TYR A 50 -12.25 -4.86 9.27
CA TYR A 50 -11.19 -4.10 8.61
C TYR A 50 -11.47 -3.97 7.11
N SER A 51 -11.04 -2.87 6.52
CA SER A 51 -10.99 -2.71 5.08
C SER A 51 -9.65 -3.17 4.54
N PHE A 52 -9.64 -3.70 3.32
CA PHE A 52 -8.44 -3.97 2.55
C PHE A 52 -8.58 -3.42 1.13
N THR A 53 -7.52 -2.83 0.60
CA THR A 53 -7.45 -2.36 -0.79
C THR A 53 -6.02 -2.38 -1.31
N ASN A 54 -5.87 -2.47 -2.63
CA ASN A 54 -4.63 -2.14 -3.34
C ASN A 54 -4.99 -1.64 -4.75
N TYR A 55 -3.99 -1.39 -5.60
CA TYR A 55 -4.24 -0.84 -6.94
C TYR A 55 -5.11 -1.71 -7.85
N ILE A 56 -5.26 -3.00 -7.54
CA ILE A 56 -6.08 -3.97 -8.31
C ILE A 56 -7.16 -4.63 -7.45
N THR A 57 -7.37 -4.20 -6.20
CA THR A 57 -8.37 -4.78 -5.29
C THR A 57 -9.27 -3.67 -4.78
N PRO A 58 -10.52 -3.58 -5.27
CA PRO A 58 -11.51 -2.64 -4.76
C PRO A 58 -11.66 -2.76 -3.25
N GLY A 59 -11.83 -1.62 -2.56
CA GLY A 59 -11.96 -1.57 -1.11
C GLY A 59 -13.03 -2.53 -0.61
N SER A 60 -12.59 -3.60 0.07
CA SER A 60 -13.44 -4.68 0.55
C SER A 60 -13.37 -4.75 2.08
N ILE A 61 -14.49 -5.06 2.72
CA ILE A 61 -14.59 -5.21 4.17
C ILE A 61 -14.50 -6.68 4.53
N TYR A 62 -13.68 -6.96 5.52
CA TYR A 62 -13.50 -8.28 6.11
C TYR A 62 -13.97 -8.26 7.55
N LYS A 63 -14.64 -9.33 7.95
CA LYS A 63 -14.98 -9.65 9.32
C LYS A 63 -13.85 -10.51 9.88
N TYR A 64 -13.33 -10.17 11.05
CA TYR A 64 -12.23 -10.88 11.70
C TYR A 64 -12.66 -11.42 13.05
N ASP A 65 -12.47 -12.72 13.28
CA ASP A 65 -12.64 -13.38 14.57
C ASP A 65 -11.35 -13.21 15.40
N ILE A 66 -11.42 -12.46 16.50
CA ILE A 66 -10.24 -12.07 17.30
C ILE A 66 -9.59 -13.27 17.97
N ASP A 67 -10.39 -14.24 18.41
CA ASP A 67 -9.91 -15.41 19.14
C ASP A 67 -9.30 -16.42 18.17
N LYS A 68 -10.00 -16.74 17.08
CA LYS A 68 -9.54 -17.71 16.07
C LYS A 68 -8.46 -17.16 15.15
N GLY A 69 -8.44 -15.84 14.93
CA GLY A 69 -7.51 -15.18 14.02
C GLY A 69 -7.84 -15.38 12.55
N THR A 70 -9.12 -15.50 12.21
CA THR A 70 -9.58 -15.79 10.85
C THR A 70 -10.38 -14.62 10.26
N SER A 71 -10.14 -14.35 8.98
CA SER A 71 -10.86 -13.33 8.21
C SER A 71 -11.89 -13.97 7.26
N GLU A 72 -13.09 -13.39 7.19
CA GLU A 72 -14.12 -13.71 6.22
C GLU A 72 -14.47 -12.46 5.42
N LEU A 73 -14.64 -12.60 4.09
CA LEU A 73 -15.10 -11.49 3.27
C LEU A 73 -16.54 -11.13 3.67
N TYR A 74 -16.72 -9.93 4.22
CA TYR A 74 -18.02 -9.44 4.65
C TYR A 74 -18.74 -8.68 3.54
N GLN A 75 -18.01 -7.80 2.84
CA GLN A 75 -18.57 -7.00 1.76
C GLN A 75 -17.51 -6.68 0.73
N LYS A 76 -17.84 -6.88 -0.55
CA LYS A 76 -17.05 -6.38 -1.69
C LYS A 76 -17.91 -5.48 -2.57
N PRO A 77 -17.34 -4.43 -3.18
CA PRO A 77 -18.05 -3.63 -4.18
C PRO A 77 -18.48 -4.50 -5.36
N ALA A 78 -19.71 -4.30 -5.84
CA ALA A 78 -20.20 -4.89 -7.08
C ALA A 78 -19.80 -3.99 -8.26
N ILE A 79 -18.58 -4.20 -8.77
CA ILE A 79 -18.06 -3.46 -9.93
C ILE A 79 -17.66 -4.43 -11.04
N ASP A 80 -17.79 -3.99 -12.29
CA ASP A 80 -17.34 -4.74 -13.46
C ASP A 80 -15.83 -4.57 -13.65
N PHE A 81 -15.07 -5.28 -12.84
CA PHE A 81 -13.62 -5.25 -12.82
C PHE A 81 -13.09 -6.61 -12.37
N ASN A 82 -12.21 -7.21 -13.16
CA ASN A 82 -11.53 -8.44 -12.81
C ASN A 82 -10.07 -8.17 -12.40
N PRO A 83 -9.72 -8.26 -11.10
CA PRO A 83 -8.34 -8.09 -10.62
C PRO A 83 -7.32 -8.99 -11.34
N ASP A 84 -7.73 -10.18 -11.75
CA ASP A 84 -6.82 -11.17 -12.37
C ASP A 84 -6.29 -10.72 -13.73
N ASN A 85 -6.93 -9.72 -14.35
CA ASN A 85 -6.48 -9.13 -15.61
C ASN A 85 -5.29 -8.17 -15.43
N TYR A 86 -4.89 -7.85 -14.20
CA TYR A 86 -3.88 -6.84 -13.90
C TYR A 86 -2.73 -7.41 -13.10
N GLU A 87 -1.60 -6.70 -13.16
CA GLU A 87 -0.41 -7.00 -12.40
C GLU A 87 0.04 -5.74 -11.67
N SER A 88 0.39 -5.89 -10.39
CA SER A 88 0.93 -4.82 -9.57
C SER A 88 2.25 -5.33 -8.96
N LYS A 89 3.36 -4.68 -9.32
CA LYS A 89 4.71 -5.09 -8.92
C LYS A 89 5.35 -4.00 -8.10
N GLN A 90 5.90 -4.39 -6.96
CA GLN A 90 6.82 -3.53 -6.23
C GLN A 90 8.24 -3.72 -6.79
N VAL A 91 8.91 -2.60 -7.03
CA VAL A 91 10.30 -2.54 -7.46
C VAL A 91 11.06 -1.56 -6.57
N PHE A 92 12.39 -1.66 -6.60
CA PHE A 92 13.28 -0.70 -5.96
C PHE A 92 14.24 -0.14 -7.00
N TYR A 93 14.18 1.16 -7.23
CA TYR A 93 15.12 1.86 -8.12
C TYR A 93 16.16 2.62 -7.28
N THR A 94 17.26 3.00 -7.92
CA THR A 94 18.35 3.73 -7.27
C THR A 94 18.25 5.21 -7.60
N SER A 95 18.10 6.04 -6.56
CA SER A 95 18.20 7.49 -6.65
C SER A 95 19.65 7.94 -6.84
N LYS A 96 19.84 9.23 -7.13
CA LYS A 96 21.13 9.85 -7.45
C LYS A 96 22.23 9.60 -6.41
N ASP A 97 21.87 9.55 -5.12
CA ASP A 97 22.81 9.34 -4.02
C ASP A 97 22.98 7.87 -3.61
N GLY A 98 22.41 6.93 -4.38
CA GLY A 98 22.46 5.50 -4.10
C GLY A 98 21.27 4.96 -3.30
N THR A 99 20.41 5.83 -2.75
CA THR A 99 19.22 5.42 -1.99
C THR A 99 18.32 4.51 -2.82
N LYS A 100 17.88 3.39 -2.25
CA LYS A 100 16.86 2.52 -2.85
C LYS A 100 15.48 3.06 -2.52
N VAL A 101 14.71 3.44 -3.54
CA VAL A 101 13.38 4.01 -3.38
C VAL A 101 12.35 2.98 -3.87
N PRO A 102 11.31 2.65 -3.07
CA PRO A 102 10.26 1.75 -3.50
C PRO A 102 9.40 2.42 -4.56
N MET A 103 8.89 1.63 -5.50
CA MET A 103 7.84 2.06 -6.42
C MET A 103 6.93 0.89 -6.72
N ILE A 104 5.62 1.15 -6.76
CA ILE A 104 4.65 0.17 -7.21
C ILE A 104 4.20 0.53 -8.62
N ILE A 105 4.36 -0.42 -9.54
CA ILE A 105 3.99 -0.29 -10.95
C ILE A 105 2.82 -1.22 -11.21
N THR A 106 1.72 -0.66 -11.70
CA THR A 106 0.48 -1.40 -11.98
C THR A 106 0.05 -1.21 -13.43
N TYR A 107 -0.34 -2.29 -14.09
CA TYR A 107 -0.77 -2.31 -15.49
C TYR A 107 -1.63 -3.54 -15.78
N LYS A 108 -2.31 -3.54 -16.93
CA LYS A 108 -3.06 -4.69 -17.44
C LYS A 108 -2.09 -5.76 -17.97
N LYS A 109 -2.33 -7.03 -17.64
CA LYS A 109 -1.52 -8.16 -18.13
C LYS A 109 -1.56 -8.23 -19.66
N GLY A 110 -0.48 -8.74 -20.25
CA GLY A 110 -0.32 -8.85 -21.70
C GLY A 110 0.26 -7.59 -22.37
N LEU A 111 0.52 -6.53 -21.60
CA LEU A 111 1.24 -5.35 -22.08
C LEU A 111 2.68 -5.71 -22.48
N GLU A 112 3.12 -5.27 -23.65
CA GLU A 112 4.51 -5.40 -24.07
C GLU A 112 5.39 -4.35 -23.38
N LEU A 113 6.47 -4.77 -22.73
CA LEU A 113 7.44 -3.87 -22.08
C LEU A 113 8.43 -3.29 -23.10
N ASN A 114 7.91 -2.54 -24.08
CA ASN A 114 8.66 -2.04 -25.24
C ASN A 114 9.01 -0.53 -25.17
N GLY A 115 8.74 0.12 -24.05
CA GLY A 115 9.02 1.55 -23.83
C GLY A 115 8.04 2.53 -24.48
N LYS A 116 6.95 2.06 -25.08
CA LYS A 116 5.95 2.91 -25.75
C LYS A 116 4.64 3.07 -24.98
N ASN A 117 4.51 2.38 -23.84
CA ASN A 117 3.28 2.39 -23.07
C ASN A 117 3.04 3.76 -22.44
N PRO A 118 1.86 4.37 -22.63
CA PRO A 118 1.56 5.64 -21.98
C PRO A 118 1.60 5.43 -20.46
N THR A 119 2.38 6.25 -19.76
CA THR A 119 2.68 6.05 -18.34
C THR A 119 2.35 7.30 -17.54
N ILE A 120 1.60 7.14 -16.45
CA ILE A 120 1.44 8.15 -15.41
C ILE A 120 2.36 7.77 -14.25
N LEU A 121 3.30 8.67 -13.94
CA LEU A 121 4.14 8.61 -12.75
C LEU A 121 3.56 9.59 -11.71
N TYR A 122 3.10 9.07 -10.58
CA TYR A 122 2.46 9.87 -9.52
C TYR A 122 3.28 9.82 -8.23
N GLY A 123 3.64 10.98 -7.69
CA GLY A 123 4.41 11.09 -6.44
C GLY A 123 3.90 12.21 -5.53
N TYR A 124 4.30 12.15 -4.26
CA TYR A 124 4.02 13.19 -3.26
C TYR A 124 5.29 13.65 -2.53
N GLY A 125 5.89 12.79 -1.70
CA GLY A 125 7.22 13.02 -1.11
C GLY A 125 7.28 14.17 -0.11
N GLY A 126 6.52 14.11 0.98
CA GLY A 126 6.54 15.16 2.00
C GLY A 126 5.60 14.90 3.17
N PHE A 127 5.76 15.71 4.23
CA PHE A 127 4.81 15.82 5.34
C PHE A 127 4.55 14.50 6.09
N ASN A 128 5.49 13.56 6.03
CA ASN A 128 5.36 12.22 6.60
C ASN A 128 4.17 11.42 6.00
N ILE A 129 3.64 11.85 4.85
CA ILE A 129 2.57 11.15 4.13
C ILE A 129 3.18 9.95 3.42
N SER A 130 2.60 8.77 3.65
CA SER A 130 3.00 7.53 3.00
C SER A 130 2.01 7.20 1.88
N LEU A 131 2.51 6.95 0.68
CA LEU A 131 1.67 6.54 -0.44
C LEU A 131 1.49 5.01 -0.41
N THR A 132 0.50 4.54 0.33
CA THR A 132 0.15 3.13 0.39
C THR A 132 -0.81 2.74 -0.74
N PRO A 133 -0.86 1.47 -1.18
CA PRO A 133 -1.71 1.03 -2.28
C PRO A 133 -3.19 1.34 -2.06
N SER A 134 -3.85 1.97 -3.03
CA SER A 134 -5.28 2.25 -2.96
C SER A 134 -5.95 2.10 -4.32
N PHE A 135 -7.14 1.51 -4.32
CA PHE A 135 -7.94 1.33 -5.53
C PHE A 135 -8.53 2.66 -6.02
N SER A 136 -8.47 2.89 -7.33
CA SER A 136 -9.06 4.05 -7.99
C SER A 136 -9.67 3.64 -9.32
N ILE A 137 -10.96 3.94 -9.52
CA ILE A 137 -11.66 3.69 -10.77
C ILE A 137 -10.97 4.43 -11.92
N THR A 138 -10.52 5.66 -11.70
CA THR A 138 -9.81 6.46 -12.70
C THR A 138 -8.52 5.77 -13.16
N ASN A 139 -7.75 5.21 -12.22
CA ASN A 139 -6.51 4.50 -12.55
C ASN A 139 -6.79 3.19 -13.28
N VAL A 140 -7.87 2.50 -12.93
CA VAL A 140 -8.34 1.32 -13.65
C VAL A 140 -8.70 1.65 -15.10
N VAL A 141 -9.48 2.70 -15.34
CA VAL A 141 -9.84 3.14 -16.70
C VAL A 141 -8.59 3.50 -17.51
N TRP A 142 -7.60 4.14 -16.88
CA TRP A 142 -6.30 4.39 -17.50
C TRP A 142 -5.59 3.11 -17.94
N MET A 143 -5.51 2.11 -17.04
CA MET A 143 -4.86 0.84 -17.33
C MET A 143 -5.63 0.01 -18.37
N GLU A 144 -6.97 0.09 -18.40
CA GLU A 144 -7.80 -0.52 -19.44
C GLU A 144 -7.48 0.00 -20.84
N GLN A 145 -7.05 1.27 -20.96
CA GLN A 145 -6.63 1.89 -22.22
C GLN A 145 -5.17 1.62 -22.57
N GLY A 146 -4.52 0.64 -21.92
CA GLY A 146 -3.11 0.31 -22.14
C GLY A 146 -2.13 1.18 -21.36
N GLY A 147 -2.62 1.92 -20.37
CA GLY A 147 -1.80 2.75 -19.50
C GLY A 147 -1.03 1.96 -18.44
N VAL A 148 0.12 2.52 -18.03
CA VAL A 148 0.87 2.10 -16.84
C VAL A 148 0.69 3.16 -15.76
N TYR A 149 0.45 2.75 -14.53
CA TYR A 149 0.39 3.64 -13.37
C TYR A 149 1.50 3.28 -12.38
N ALA A 150 2.40 4.22 -12.12
CA ALA A 150 3.58 4.03 -11.27
C ALA A 150 3.57 5.03 -10.11
N VAL A 151 3.78 4.53 -8.90
CA VAL A 151 3.77 5.33 -7.66
C VAL A 151 5.06 5.10 -6.88
N PRO A 152 6.07 5.98 -7.03
CA PRO A 152 7.27 5.96 -6.20
C PRO A 152 6.99 6.52 -4.80
N ASN A 153 7.54 5.83 -3.79
CA ASN A 153 7.47 6.18 -2.38
C ASN A 153 8.66 7.07 -1.99
N LEU A 154 8.64 8.30 -2.52
CA LEU A 154 9.74 9.28 -2.41
C LEU A 154 10.11 9.63 -0.96
N ARG A 155 11.36 10.03 -0.74
CA ARG A 155 11.76 10.66 0.53
C ARG A 155 10.92 11.90 0.84
N GLY A 156 10.90 12.30 2.10
CA GLY A 156 9.93 13.25 2.62
C GLY A 156 8.61 12.59 3.02
N GLY A 157 8.30 11.39 2.49
CA GLY A 157 7.19 10.58 2.96
C GLY A 157 7.48 9.90 4.31
N GLY A 158 6.53 9.07 4.75
CA GLY A 158 6.60 8.37 6.04
C GLY A 158 6.96 6.88 5.94
N GLU A 159 7.24 6.37 4.74
CA GLU A 159 7.33 4.94 4.42
C GLU A 159 8.38 4.19 5.26
N TYR A 160 9.52 4.83 5.51
CA TYR A 160 10.56 4.33 6.42
C TYR A 160 10.72 5.20 7.67
N GLY A 161 9.60 5.77 8.13
CA GLY A 161 9.51 6.56 9.35
C GLY A 161 10.29 7.88 9.28
N LYS A 162 10.67 8.38 10.47
CA LYS A 162 11.22 9.73 10.63
C LYS A 162 12.45 10.01 9.76
N ALA A 163 13.35 9.03 9.62
CA ALA A 163 14.55 9.22 8.80
C ALA A 163 14.22 9.46 7.31
N TRP A 164 13.19 8.78 6.79
CA TRP A 164 12.70 8.98 5.43
C TRP A 164 12.10 10.36 5.22
N HIS A 165 11.30 10.80 6.19
CA HIS A 165 10.69 12.13 6.17
C HIS A 165 11.76 13.23 6.25
N ASP A 166 12.64 13.17 7.24
CA ASP A 166 13.68 14.19 7.46
C ASP A 166 14.59 14.32 6.22
N ALA A 167 14.91 13.21 5.54
CA ALA A 167 15.73 13.17 4.33
C ALA A 167 15.11 13.86 3.10
N GLY A 168 13.86 14.32 3.17
CA GLY A 168 13.17 15.08 2.12
C GLY A 168 12.57 16.41 2.60
N THR A 169 13.10 17.00 3.67
CA THR A 169 12.60 18.27 4.25
C THR A 169 13.60 19.41 4.13
N GLN A 170 13.11 20.66 4.19
CA GLN A 170 13.95 21.88 4.26
C GLN A 170 15.10 21.88 3.23
N MET A 171 16.36 21.91 3.69
CA MET A 171 17.54 21.97 2.84
C MET A 171 17.87 20.62 2.16
N GLN A 172 17.16 19.55 2.51
CA GLN A 172 17.25 18.22 1.91
C GLN A 172 16.13 18.00 0.88
N LYS A 173 15.26 18.99 0.64
CA LYS A 173 14.08 18.82 -0.25
C LYS A 173 14.45 18.41 -1.68
N GLN A 174 15.65 18.75 -2.15
CA GLN A 174 16.16 18.31 -3.45
C GLN A 174 16.15 16.79 -3.62
N ASN A 175 16.37 16.03 -2.54
CA ASN A 175 16.35 14.57 -2.58
C ASN A 175 15.01 14.02 -3.06
N VAL A 176 13.90 14.69 -2.73
CA VAL A 176 12.56 14.30 -3.20
C VAL A 176 12.45 14.42 -4.72
N PHE A 177 13.01 15.49 -5.27
CA PHE A 177 13.01 15.72 -6.71
C PHE A 177 13.96 14.76 -7.41
N ASP A 178 15.14 14.52 -6.84
CA ASP A 178 16.13 13.56 -7.35
C ASP A 178 15.56 12.13 -7.35
N ASP A 179 14.80 11.75 -6.30
CA ASP A 179 14.07 10.49 -6.26
C ASP A 179 13.03 10.40 -7.37
N PHE A 180 12.28 11.48 -7.63
CA PHE A 180 11.22 11.47 -8.64
C PHE A 180 11.76 11.49 -10.08
N ILE A 181 12.92 12.11 -10.32
CA ILE A 181 13.61 12.08 -11.62
C ILE A 181 14.20 10.71 -11.92
N ALA A 182 14.64 9.99 -10.89
CA ALA A 182 15.20 8.65 -11.03
C ALA A 182 14.13 7.54 -11.19
N ALA A 183 12.87 7.84 -10.87
CA ALA A 183 11.72 6.96 -11.09
C ALA A 183 11.29 6.95 -12.57
#